data_AF-A0A1Q7VXP4-F1
#
_entry.id   AF-A0A1Q7VXP4-F1
#
_cell.length_a   1.000
_cell.length_b   1.000
_cell.length_c   1.000
_cell.angle_alpha   90.00
_cell.angle_beta   90.00
_cell.angle_gamma   90.00
#
_symmetry.space_group_name_H-M   'P 1'
#
loop_
_entity.id
_entity.type
_entity.pdbx_description
1 polymer ?
#
loop_
_entity_poly.entity_id
_entity_poly.type
_entity_poly.pdbx_seq_one_letter_code
_entity_poly.pdbx_strand_id
1 'polypeptide(L)'
;MRSFAVRRLSPRDQGVIETVHLLGQVSAGQLLRLHFVDGSPVTRGTRMRRTMTRLSERGLVAQVPNRWIGGYGGGSGGYLYQAPGSRSRTHRDHRIAIAELYVRAIEAERAGQFIMTTFACEPACYCRVGALDLKPDAALTLSRSTALRNGRGRLRAAPFRWCCLSSVTS
;
A
#
# COMPACT_ATOMS: atom_id res chain seq x y z
N MET A 1 4.69 14.08 24.32
CA MET A 1 5.24 14.27 22.96
C MET A 1 6.71 13.88 22.97
N ARG A 2 7.08 12.71 22.43
CA ARG A 2 8.50 12.33 22.31
C ARG A 2 9.09 13.03 21.09
N SER A 3 10.06 13.90 21.34
CA SER A 3 10.84 14.61 20.32
C SER A 3 11.66 13.60 19.51
N PHE A 4 11.29 13.40 18.24
CA PHE A 4 12.05 12.61 17.30
C PHE A 4 13.09 13.51 16.64
N ALA A 5 14.37 13.24 16.85
CA ALA A 5 15.42 13.81 16.00
C ALA A 5 15.05 13.55 14.53
N VAL A 6 14.93 14.62 13.74
CA VAL A 6 14.44 14.63 12.35
C VAL A 6 15.47 13.99 11.42
N ARG A 7 15.73 12.69 11.57
CA ARG A 7 16.33 11.91 10.49
C ARG A 7 15.29 11.83 9.40
N ARG A 8 15.52 12.54 8.29
CA ARG A 8 14.70 12.45 7.09
C ARG A 8 14.58 10.98 6.69
N LEU A 9 13.34 10.49 6.63
CA LEU A 9 13.04 9.15 6.16
C LEU A 9 13.43 9.06 4.67
N SER A 10 13.88 7.88 4.23
CA SER A 10 14.09 7.66 2.81
C SER A 10 12.74 7.74 2.08
N PRO A 11 12.68 8.12 0.79
CA PRO A 11 11.43 8.10 0.03
C PRO A 11 10.73 6.73 0.07
N ARG A 12 11.51 5.64 0.10
CA ARG A 12 10.98 4.28 0.26
C ARG A 12 10.37 4.07 1.65
N ASP A 13 11.05 4.50 2.70
CA ASP A 13 10.55 4.38 4.07
C ASP A 13 9.23 5.13 4.24
N GLN A 14 9.16 6.35 3.68
CA GLN A 14 7.95 7.15 3.68
C GLN A 14 6.82 6.44 2.91
N GLY A 15 7.10 5.94 1.70
CA GLY A 15 6.11 5.21 0.91
C GLY A 15 5.58 3.94 1.59
N VAL A 16 6.45 3.22 2.31
CA VAL A 16 6.05 2.06 3.13
C VAL A 16 5.10 2.49 4.25
N ILE A 17 5.42 3.56 4.98
CA ILE A 17 4.59 4.08 6.06
C ILE A 17 3.23 4.52 5.53
N GLU A 18 3.20 5.31 4.46
CA GLU A 18 1.97 5.79 3.82
C GLU A 18 1.09 4.62 3.38
N THR A 19 1.67 3.59 2.77
CA THR A 19 0.95 2.38 2.35
C THR A 19 0.33 1.64 3.53
N VAL A 20 1.09 1.46 4.62
CA VAL A 20 0.61 0.77 5.82
C VAL A 20 -0.51 1.56 6.50
N HIS A 21 -0.44 2.89 6.52
CA HIS A 21 -1.50 3.75 7.06
C HIS A 21 -2.76 3.73 6.19
N LEU A 22 -2.61 3.79 4.87
CA LEU A 22 -3.70 3.75 3.91
C LEU A 22 -4.51 2.46 3.98
N LEU A 23 -3.81 1.32 4.04
CA LEU A 23 -4.43 -0.01 3.95
C LEU A 23 -4.79 -0.59 5.32
N GLY A 24 -4.16 -0.12 6.39
CA GLY A 24 -4.38 -0.58 7.76
C GLY A 24 -3.68 -1.90 8.10
N GLN A 25 -3.76 -2.93 7.24
CA GLN A 25 -2.97 -4.16 7.34
C GLN A 25 -2.39 -4.56 5.99
N VAL A 26 -1.10 -4.91 5.95
CA VAL A 26 -0.38 -5.27 4.72
C VAL A 26 0.63 -6.37 5.02
N SER A 27 0.76 -7.35 4.13
CA SER A 27 1.74 -8.43 4.27
C SER A 27 3.14 -8.01 3.83
N ALA A 28 4.15 -8.70 4.36
CA ALA A 28 5.54 -8.57 3.92
C ALA A 28 5.69 -8.77 2.40
N GLY A 29 4.97 -9.74 1.82
CA GLY A 29 5.00 -10.02 0.38
C GLY A 29 4.43 -8.88 -0.46
N GLN A 30 3.34 -8.26 0.00
CA GLN A 30 2.75 -7.09 -0.66
C GLN A 30 3.67 -5.87 -0.57
N LEU A 31 4.27 -5.61 0.59
CA LEU A 31 5.26 -4.54 0.75
C LEU A 31 6.49 -4.75 -0.13
N LEU A 32 6.96 -5.99 -0.26
CA LEU A 32 8.06 -6.37 -1.15
C LEU A 32 7.74 -5.98 -2.61
N ARG A 33 6.57 -6.38 -3.11
CA ARG A 33 6.09 -6.08 -4.48
C ARG A 33 5.93 -4.58 -4.73
N LEU A 34 5.46 -3.83 -3.72
CA LEU A 34 5.25 -2.40 -3.84
C LEU A 34 6.55 -1.58 -3.79
N HIS A 35 7.40 -1.80 -2.79
CA HIS A 35 8.45 -0.83 -2.42
C HIS A 35 9.88 -1.32 -2.65
N PHE A 36 10.06 -2.62 -2.88
CA PHE A 36 11.37 -3.27 -3.02
C PHE A 36 11.45 -3.97 -4.36
N VAL A 37 11.43 -3.21 -5.46
CA VAL A 37 11.45 -3.75 -6.82
C VAL A 37 12.86 -4.04 -7.35
N ASP A 38 13.89 -3.38 -6.81
CA ASP A 38 15.25 -3.43 -7.36
C ASP A 38 16.10 -4.60 -6.83
N GLY A 39 16.83 -5.26 -7.71
CA GLY A 39 17.83 -6.28 -7.37
C GLY A 39 17.28 -7.70 -7.28
N SER A 40 18.12 -8.63 -6.83
CA SER A 40 17.74 -10.05 -6.75
C SER A 40 16.63 -10.28 -5.72
N PRO A 41 15.80 -11.34 -5.86
CA PRO A 41 14.78 -11.69 -4.87
C PRO A 41 15.31 -11.75 -3.43
N VAL A 42 16.51 -12.32 -3.24
CA VAL A 42 17.16 -12.44 -1.93
C VAL A 42 17.53 -11.06 -1.37
N THR A 43 18.16 -10.20 -2.19
CA THR A 43 18.53 -8.85 -1.76
C THR A 43 17.31 -8.00 -1.42
N ARG A 44 16.23 -8.11 -2.20
CA ARG A 44 14.94 -7.44 -1.96
C ARG A 44 14.36 -7.85 -0.61
N GLY A 45 14.30 -9.16 -0.34
CA GLY A 45 13.80 -9.70 0.92
C GLY A 45 14.62 -9.24 2.13
N THR A 46 15.94 -9.29 2.05
CA THR A 46 16.83 -8.81 3.13
C THR A 46 16.66 -7.32 3.38
N ARG A 47 16.59 -6.50 2.32
CA ARG A 47 16.38 -5.05 2.44
C ARG A 47 15.02 -4.73 3.06
N MET A 48 13.96 -5.43 2.64
CA MET A 48 12.62 -5.31 3.21
C MET A 48 12.62 -5.61 4.70
N ARG A 49 13.21 -6.73 5.13
CA ARG A 49 13.29 -7.12 6.55
C ARG A 49 13.98 -6.03 7.37
N ARG A 50 15.15 -5.56 6.92
CA ARG A 50 15.89 -4.47 7.60
C ARG A 50 15.08 -3.19 7.72
N THR A 51 14.38 -2.78 6.65
CA THR A 51 13.51 -1.60 6.68
C THR A 51 12.38 -1.80 7.69
N MET A 52 11.70 -2.94 7.68
CA MET A 52 10.57 -3.19 8.58
C MET A 52 11.01 -3.29 10.05
N THR A 53 12.12 -3.96 10.35
CA THR A 53 12.69 -3.98 11.71
C THR A 53 12.94 -2.55 12.20
N ARG A 54 13.63 -1.73 11.39
CA ARG A 54 13.92 -0.34 11.74
C ARG A 54 12.67 0.52 11.94
N LEU A 55 11.65 0.37 11.10
CA LEU A 55 10.41 1.13 11.22
C LEU A 55 9.59 0.70 12.44
N SER A 56 9.57 -0.60 12.75
CA SER A 56 8.92 -1.15 13.94
C SER A 56 9.58 -0.70 15.24
N GLU A 57 10.92 -0.74 15.30
CA GLU A 57 11.69 -0.24 16.46
C GLU A 57 11.44 1.25 16.73
N ARG A 58 11.12 2.02 15.69
CA ARG A 58 10.78 3.44 15.78
C ARG A 58 9.29 3.69 16.05
N GLY A 59 8.47 2.66 16.12
CA GLY A 59 7.02 2.77 16.32
C GLY A 59 6.27 3.41 15.15
N LEU A 60 6.85 3.43 13.94
CA LEU A 60 6.22 3.99 12.73
C LEU A 60 5.31 2.99 12.01
N VAL A 61 5.52 1.71 12.28
CA VAL A 61 4.68 0.59 11.88
C VAL A 61 4.65 -0.41 13.03
N ALA A 62 3.61 -1.21 13.13
CA ALA A 62 3.52 -2.29 14.09
C ALA A 62 3.45 -3.63 13.36
N GLN A 63 4.11 -4.65 13.88
CA GLN A 63 3.98 -6.01 13.40
C GLN A 63 2.81 -6.69 14.12
N VAL A 64 1.97 -7.39 13.37
CA VAL A 64 0.90 -8.22 13.95
C VAL A 64 1.56 -9.47 14.56
N PRO A 65 1.28 -9.78 15.84
CA PRO A 65 1.98 -10.86 16.55
C PRO A 65 1.67 -12.25 15.97
N ASN A 66 0.44 -12.48 15.52
CA ASN A 66 0.07 -13.75 14.90
C ASN A 66 0.55 -13.78 13.45
N ARG A 67 1.43 -14.73 13.16
CA ARG A 67 1.87 -15.02 11.80
C ARG A 67 0.65 -15.47 10.99
N TRP A 68 0.41 -14.82 9.86
CA TRP A 68 -0.62 -15.24 8.93
C TRP A 68 -0.13 -16.46 8.15
N ILE A 69 -0.87 -17.56 8.22
CA ILE A 69 -0.56 -18.81 7.54
C ILE A 69 -1.69 -19.02 6.53
N GLY A 70 -1.61 -18.35 5.38
CA GLY A 70 -2.65 -18.44 4.36
C GLY A 70 -2.60 -17.32 3.33
N GLY A 71 -1.48 -17.12 2.64
CA GLY A 71 -1.34 -16.09 1.60
C GLY A 71 -1.24 -16.66 0.18
N TYR A 72 -1.66 -15.87 -0.81
CA TYR A 72 -1.40 -16.09 -2.25
C TYR A 72 0.11 -16.02 -2.51
N GLY A 73 0.78 -17.17 -2.56
CA GLY A 73 2.22 -17.30 -2.85
C GLY A 73 3.03 -17.75 -1.64
N GLY A 74 3.44 -19.02 -1.65
CA GLY A 74 4.34 -19.59 -0.66
C GLY A 74 5.71 -18.92 -0.69
N GLY A 75 6.24 -18.60 0.50
CA GLY A 75 7.58 -18.02 0.68
C GLY A 75 7.56 -16.68 1.40
N SER A 76 8.00 -16.66 2.65
CA SER A 76 8.19 -15.47 3.52
C SER A 76 6.96 -14.60 3.89
N GLY A 77 5.77 -14.89 3.34
CA GLY A 77 4.54 -14.10 3.50
C GLY A 77 3.81 -14.16 4.86
N GLY A 78 4.46 -14.58 5.93
CA GLY A 78 3.78 -14.78 7.21
C GLY A 78 3.64 -13.53 8.09
N TYR A 79 4.43 -12.49 7.84
CA TYR A 79 4.39 -11.28 8.66
C TYR A 79 3.40 -10.27 8.07
N LEU A 80 2.52 -9.81 8.94
CA LEU A 80 1.62 -8.70 8.68
C LEU A 80 2.09 -7.48 9.45
N TYR A 81 1.96 -6.34 8.80
CA TYR A 81 2.27 -5.03 9.36
C TYR A 81 1.00 -4.18 9.34
N GLN A 82 0.90 -3.30 10.32
CA GLN A 82 -0.25 -2.43 10.51
C GLN A 82 0.16 -1.05 11.00
N ALA A 83 -0.75 -0.09 10.84
CA ALA A 83 -0.55 1.26 11.35
C ALA A 83 -0.28 1.22 12.87
N PRO A 84 0.63 2.06 13.39
CA PRO A 84 0.90 2.15 14.81
C PRO A 84 -0.38 2.55 15.57
N GLY A 85 -0.59 1.96 16.75
CA GLY A 85 -1.81 2.17 17.54
C GLY A 85 -2.99 1.26 17.17
N SER A 86 -2.93 0.54 16.04
CA SER A 86 -3.89 -0.55 15.79
C SER A 86 -3.78 -1.60 16.90
N ARG A 87 -4.91 -1.94 17.52
CA ARG A 87 -4.99 -2.98 18.56
C ARG A 87 -5.22 -4.38 17.98
N SER A 88 -5.29 -4.51 16.66
CA SER A 88 -5.53 -5.81 16.05
C SER A 88 -4.34 -6.74 16.30
N ARG A 89 -4.64 -7.92 16.81
CA ARG A 89 -3.66 -8.98 17.09
C ARG A 89 -3.70 -10.10 16.04
N THR A 90 -4.68 -10.04 15.15
CA THR A 90 -4.99 -11.04 14.14
C THR A 90 -5.05 -10.39 12.76
N HIS A 91 -5.04 -11.22 11.73
CA HIS A 91 -5.27 -10.78 10.37
C HIS A 91 -6.76 -10.46 10.15
N ARG A 92 -7.03 -9.48 9.30
CA ARG A 92 -8.36 -9.20 8.77
C ARG A 92 -8.35 -9.48 7.27
N ASP A 93 -9.05 -10.55 6.87
CA ASP A 93 -9.04 -11.01 5.48
C ASP A 93 -9.43 -9.91 4.49
N HIS A 94 -10.45 -9.13 4.81
CA HIS A 94 -10.89 -8.03 3.93
C HIS A 94 -9.77 -6.97 3.74
N ARG A 95 -9.01 -6.62 4.79
CA ARG A 95 -7.89 -5.66 4.69
C ARG A 95 -6.76 -6.21 3.82
N ILE A 96 -6.48 -7.50 3.94
CA ILE A 96 -5.50 -8.18 3.11
C ILE A 96 -5.94 -8.21 1.65
N ALA A 97 -7.23 -8.46 1.39
CA ALA A 97 -7.80 -8.45 0.04
C ALA A 97 -7.75 -7.06 -0.59
N ILE A 98 -8.09 -6.00 0.17
CA ILE A 98 -7.93 -4.60 -0.25
C ILE A 98 -6.46 -4.29 -0.56
N ALA A 99 -5.54 -4.74 0.29
CA ALA A 99 -4.11 -4.56 0.05
C ALA A 99 -3.64 -5.28 -1.23
N GLU A 100 -4.17 -6.47 -1.52
CA GLU A 100 -3.85 -7.19 -2.75
C GLU A 100 -4.43 -6.48 -3.99
N LEU A 101 -5.65 -5.97 -3.91
CA LEU A 101 -6.25 -5.14 -4.96
C LEU A 101 -5.36 -3.93 -5.26
N TYR A 102 -4.92 -3.21 -4.23
CA TYR A 102 -4.02 -2.07 -4.37
C TYR A 102 -2.68 -2.45 -5.02
N VAL A 103 -2.07 -3.56 -4.58
CA VAL A 103 -0.79 -4.05 -5.14
C VAL A 103 -0.95 -4.36 -6.62
N ARG A 104 -2.00 -5.10 -7.00
CA ARG A 104 -2.27 -5.44 -8.40
C ARG A 104 -2.55 -4.20 -9.24
N ALA A 105 -3.25 -3.20 -8.68
CA ALA A 105 -3.51 -1.95 -9.38
C ALA A 105 -2.21 -1.19 -9.69
N ILE A 106 -1.30 -1.10 -8.71
CA ILE A 106 0.01 -0.47 -8.89
C ILE A 106 0.89 -1.25 -9.88
N GLU A 107 0.86 -2.58 -9.85
CA GLU A 107 1.60 -3.42 -10.81
C GLU A 107 1.07 -3.24 -12.24
N ALA A 108 -0.25 -3.23 -12.41
CA ALA A 108 -0.91 -3.00 -13.70
C ALA A 108 -0.61 -1.59 -14.25
N GLU A 109 -0.61 -0.57 -13.39
CA GLU A 109 -0.20 0.78 -13.75
C GLU A 109 1.28 0.85 -14.15
N ARG A 110 2.19 0.18 -13.41
CA ARG A 110 3.61 0.08 -13.78
C ARG A 110 3.82 -0.66 -15.10
N ALA A 111 2.97 -1.63 -15.40
CA ALA A 111 2.93 -2.32 -16.69
C ALA A 111 2.30 -1.47 -17.81
N GLY A 112 1.81 -0.27 -17.50
CA GLY A 112 1.25 0.68 -18.46
C GLY A 112 -0.18 0.38 -18.91
N GLN A 113 -0.90 -0.49 -18.20
CA GLN A 113 -2.25 -0.92 -18.56
C GLN A 113 -3.29 0.18 -18.33
N PHE A 114 -3.12 0.99 -17.29
CA PHE A 114 -3.96 2.14 -16.97
C PHE A 114 -3.18 3.12 -16.10
N ILE A 115 -3.80 4.26 -15.79
CA ILE A 115 -3.30 5.21 -14.80
C ILE A 115 -4.29 5.23 -13.63
N MET A 116 -3.81 4.96 -12.42
CA MET A 116 -4.66 4.99 -11.23
C MET A 116 -4.72 6.42 -10.72
N THR A 117 -5.91 7.02 -10.79
CA THR A 117 -6.11 8.44 -10.44
C THR A 117 -6.46 8.58 -8.97
N THR A 118 -7.37 7.73 -8.47
CA THR A 118 -7.74 7.71 -7.06
C THR A 118 -7.76 6.29 -6.49
N PHE A 119 -7.43 6.15 -5.21
CA PHE A 119 -7.64 4.93 -4.42
C PHE A 119 -8.04 5.34 -2.99
N ALA A 120 -9.11 4.75 -2.48
CA ALA A 120 -9.61 5.00 -1.13
C ALA A 120 -10.12 3.71 -0.49
N CYS A 121 -9.89 3.58 0.82
CA CYS A 121 -10.43 2.52 1.67
C CYS A 121 -11.51 3.08 2.59
N GLU A 122 -12.27 2.21 3.25
CA GLU A 122 -13.23 2.65 4.26
C GLU A 122 -12.59 3.42 5.42
N PRO A 123 -13.28 4.44 5.96
CA PRO A 123 -14.61 4.93 5.54
C PRO A 123 -14.57 5.92 4.37
N ALA A 124 -13.37 6.28 3.88
CA ALA A 124 -13.18 7.36 2.91
C ALA A 124 -13.78 7.06 1.53
N CYS A 125 -14.07 5.80 1.20
CA CYS A 125 -14.72 5.41 -0.05
C CYS A 125 -16.25 5.26 0.03
N TYR A 126 -16.87 5.59 1.15
CA TYR A 126 -18.33 5.61 1.23
C TYR A 126 -18.88 6.72 0.33
N CYS A 127 -19.89 6.41 -0.46
CA CYS A 127 -20.49 7.37 -1.38
C CYS A 127 -22.00 7.15 -1.49
N ARG A 128 -22.71 8.17 -1.96
CA ARG A 128 -24.13 8.09 -2.26
C ARG A 128 -24.34 8.05 -3.77
N VAL A 129 -25.08 7.06 -4.25
CA VAL A 129 -25.44 6.91 -5.67
C VAL A 129 -26.95 6.97 -5.79
N GLY A 130 -27.45 8.11 -6.28
CA GLY A 130 -28.88 8.41 -6.27
C GLY A 130 -29.43 8.42 -4.84
N ALA A 131 -30.42 7.58 -4.58
CA ALA A 131 -31.01 7.43 -3.25
C ALA A 131 -30.28 6.42 -2.33
N LEU A 132 -29.29 5.67 -2.86
CA LEU A 132 -28.64 4.57 -2.15
C LEU A 132 -27.28 4.98 -1.57
N ASP A 133 -27.04 4.64 -0.30
CA ASP A 133 -25.72 4.74 0.31
C ASP A 133 -24.91 3.47 0.02
N LEU A 134 -23.79 3.63 -0.69
CA LEU A 134 -22.85 2.56 -0.98
C LEU A 134 -21.69 2.61 0.02
N LYS A 135 -21.39 1.47 0.61
CA LYS A 135 -20.29 1.28 1.57
C LYS A 135 -19.37 0.16 1.09
N PRO A 136 -18.62 0.39 -0.01
CA PRO A 136 -17.65 -0.58 -0.47
C PRO A 136 -16.41 -0.59 0.44
N ASP A 137 -15.75 -1.74 0.53
CA ASP A 137 -14.47 -1.93 1.24
C ASP A 137 -13.32 -1.04 0.69
N ALA A 138 -13.33 -0.82 -0.63
CA ALA A 138 -12.39 0.05 -1.32
C ALA A 138 -12.98 0.55 -2.65
N ALA A 139 -12.53 1.72 -3.08
CA ALA A 139 -12.85 2.29 -4.38
C ALA A 139 -11.57 2.80 -5.07
N LEU A 140 -11.51 2.63 -6.39
CA LEU A 140 -10.43 3.17 -7.21
C LEU A 140 -10.97 3.75 -8.51
N THR A 141 -10.37 4.84 -8.97
CA THR A 141 -10.68 5.45 -10.26
C THR A 141 -9.50 5.26 -11.19
N LEU A 142 -9.79 4.77 -12.39
CA LEU A 142 -8.79 4.50 -13.43
C LEU A 142 -9.04 5.42 -14.61
N SER A 143 -7.95 5.85 -15.25
CA SER A 143 -7.99 6.49 -16.55
C SER A 143 -7.20 5.68 -17.57
N ARG A 144 -7.53 5.86 -18.85
CA ARG A 144 -6.89 5.14 -19.93
C ARG A 144 -5.45 5.60 -20.10
N SER A 145 -4.52 4.65 -20.10
CA SER A 145 -3.13 4.91 -20.45
C SER A 145 -3.02 5.33 -21.92
N THR A 146 -2.44 6.50 -22.20
CA THR A 146 -2.22 7.01 -23.56
C THR A 146 -1.19 6.17 -24.33
N ALA A 147 -0.30 5.45 -23.66
CA ALA A 147 0.66 4.55 -24.31
C ALA A 147 0.00 3.33 -24.99
N LEU A 148 -1.24 3.00 -24.63
CA LEU A 148 -1.99 1.94 -25.31
C LEU A 148 -2.49 2.34 -26.70
N ARG A 149 -2.41 3.62 -27.11
CA ARG A 149 -2.79 4.05 -28.46
C ARG A 149 -1.70 3.84 -29.51
N ASN A 150 -0.42 3.93 -29.11
CA ASN A 150 0.71 3.86 -30.04
C ASN A 150 1.64 2.77 -29.53
N GLY A 151 1.67 1.60 -30.19
CA GLY A 151 2.31 0.36 -29.73
C GLY A 151 3.84 0.37 -29.46
N ARG A 152 4.46 1.52 -29.13
CA ARG A 152 5.89 1.66 -28.77
C ARG A 152 6.16 2.83 -27.78
N GLY A 153 5.26 3.13 -26.85
CA GLY A 153 5.46 4.22 -25.88
C GLY A 153 5.97 3.74 -24.52
N ARG A 154 7.26 3.92 -24.21
CA ARG A 154 7.81 3.73 -22.86
C ARG A 154 7.21 4.80 -21.93
N LEU A 155 6.30 4.42 -21.04
CA LEU A 155 5.76 5.33 -20.03
C LEU A 155 6.83 5.64 -18.99
N ARG A 156 7.13 6.93 -18.80
CA ARG A 156 7.87 7.39 -17.63
C ARG A 156 6.93 7.31 -16.43
N ALA A 157 7.24 6.44 -15.48
CA ALA A 157 6.56 6.42 -14.18
C ALA A 157 6.77 7.78 -13.50
N ALA A 158 5.70 8.56 -13.36
CA ALA A 158 5.73 9.76 -12.53
C ALA A 158 5.91 9.35 -11.05
N PRO A 159 6.70 10.08 -10.26
CA PRO A 159 6.82 9.81 -8.84
C PRO A 159 5.47 10.06 -8.16
N PHE A 160 4.87 8.98 -7.66
CA PHE A 160 3.60 8.94 -6.95
C PHE A 160 3.61 9.94 -5.78
N ARG A 161 2.83 11.02 -5.91
CA ARG A 161 2.38 11.86 -4.80
C ARG A 161 0.88 11.73 -4.71
N TRP A 162 0.41 11.06 -3.66
CA TRP A 162 -0.99 11.02 -3.33
C TRP A 162 -1.31 12.26 -2.50
N CYS A 163 -1.85 13.29 -3.16
CA CYS A 163 -2.56 14.34 -2.46
C CYS A 163 -3.86 13.71 -1.94
N CYS A 164 -3.97 13.58 -0.62
CA CYS A 164 -5.26 13.34 0.02
C CYS A 164 -6.26 14.36 -0.53
N LEU A 165 -7.32 13.90 -1.19
CA LEU A 165 -8.51 14.73 -1.39
C LEU A 165 -9.17 14.92 -0.02
N SER A 166 -8.64 15.88 0.74
CA SER A 166 -9.37 16.55 1.80
C SER A 166 -10.05 17.76 1.18
N SER A 167 -11.00 17.55 0.27
CA SER A 167 -11.98 18.61 -0.03
C SER A 167 -13.03 18.57 1.08
N VAL A 168 -12.66 19.20 2.20
CA VAL A 168 -13.61 19.79 3.14
C VAL A 168 -14.33 20.89 2.37
N THR A 169 -15.61 20.68 2.10
CA THR A 169 -16.60 21.70 1.74
C THR A 169 -17.93 21.12 2.17
N SER A 170 -18.79 21.72 2.98
CA SER A 170 -18.80 22.93 3.81
C SER A 170 -19.90 22.67 4.83
#